data_AF-R1EB41-F1
#
_entry.id   AF-R1EB41-F1
#
_cell.length_a   1.000
_cell.length_b   1.000
_cell.length_c   1.000
_cell.angle_alpha   90.00
_cell.angle_beta   90.00
_cell.angle_gamma   90.00
#
_symmetry.space_group_name_H-M   'P 1'
#
loop_
_entity.id
_entity.type
_entity.pdbx_description
1 polymer ?
#
loop_
_entity_poly.entity_id
_entity_poly.type
_entity_poly.pdbx_seq_one_letter_code
_entity_poly.pdbx_strand_id
1 'polypeptide(L)'
;MLSMFQGLNRPLAMPWYTPTRIYKHVASLLAWQLHPTREMYVHLHPNFRPTALQVSESYPAIIDWCLLPSVRDRLILTCAANSRLDDVILDISHAYCVEADLSTLVATAPRPTPGFVGLWDVIQAMGDDDDDNNDDADIDVLPAPSPAALFASPALARRAFRRLRMDAGLGVFRLDPAFFAKYPELYSPELADVLAAGAALRPPGEAWTRLPPPPEGVEIGTVRLYRHLADWVVNVVCDEPW
;
A
#
# COMPACT_ATOMS: atom_id res chain seq x y z
N MET A 1 -2.90 16.28 -4.03
CA MET A 1 -4.06 15.41 -4.35
C MET A 1 -3.99 14.91 -5.79
N LEU A 2 -3.83 15.79 -6.79
CA LEU A 2 -3.75 15.42 -8.21
C LEU A 2 -2.49 14.60 -8.60
N SER A 3 -1.31 14.88 -8.02
CA SER A 3 -0.05 14.19 -8.35
C SER A 3 0.01 12.73 -7.90
N MET A 4 -0.53 12.40 -6.72
CA MET A 4 -0.65 11.01 -6.29
C MET A 4 -1.88 10.34 -6.92
N PHE A 5 -2.98 11.05 -7.17
CA PHE A 5 -4.05 10.50 -8.01
C PHE A 5 -3.50 10.12 -9.40
N GLN A 6 -2.55 10.87 -9.96
CA GLN A 6 -1.79 10.51 -11.16
C GLN A 6 -0.84 9.30 -10.97
N GLY A 7 -0.30 9.11 -9.76
CA GLY A 7 0.48 7.91 -9.40
C GLY A 7 -0.37 6.65 -9.18
N LEU A 8 -1.60 6.83 -8.67
CA LEU A 8 -2.48 5.77 -8.15
C LEU A 8 -3.67 5.45 -9.06
N ASN A 9 -4.03 6.33 -10.00
CA ASN A 9 -4.89 6.01 -11.15
C ASN A 9 -4.09 5.48 -12.33
N ARG A 10 -2.82 5.12 -12.10
CA ARG A 10 -2.14 4.32 -13.10
C ARG A 10 -2.82 2.96 -13.14
N PRO A 11 -3.09 2.42 -14.33
CA PRO A 11 -3.47 1.01 -14.48
C PRO A 11 -2.58 0.08 -13.65
N LEU A 12 -1.31 0.44 -13.43
CA LEU A 12 -0.33 -0.30 -12.64
C LEU A 12 -0.51 -0.23 -11.10
N ALA A 13 -1.24 0.74 -10.56
CA ALA A 13 -1.52 0.81 -9.13
C ALA A 13 -2.84 0.09 -8.76
N MET A 14 -3.73 -0.13 -9.73
CA MET A 14 -4.97 -0.90 -9.53
C MET A 14 -4.75 -2.34 -9.06
N PRO A 15 -3.71 -3.08 -9.51
CA PRO A 15 -3.31 -4.36 -8.93
C PRO A 15 -2.96 -4.29 -7.45
N TRP A 16 -2.61 -3.11 -6.91
CA TRP A 16 -2.42 -2.93 -5.47
C TRP A 16 -3.73 -2.68 -4.75
N TYR A 17 -4.54 -1.73 -5.23
CA TYR A 17 -5.78 -1.32 -4.57
C TYR A 17 -6.85 -2.41 -4.56
N THR A 18 -7.01 -3.12 -5.67
CA THR A 18 -8.15 -4.02 -5.87
C THR A 18 -8.06 -5.25 -4.97
N PRO A 19 -6.94 -6.00 -4.93
CA PRO A 19 -6.82 -7.19 -4.10
C PRO A 19 -6.76 -6.87 -2.61
N THR A 20 -6.11 -5.76 -2.23
CA THR A 20 -5.99 -5.33 -0.82
C THR A 20 -7.26 -4.67 -0.29
N ARG A 21 -8.19 -4.30 -1.18
CA ARG A 21 -9.44 -3.58 -0.88
C ARG A 21 -9.23 -2.20 -0.23
N ILE A 22 -8.02 -1.64 -0.29
CA ILE A 22 -7.67 -0.34 0.31
C ILE A 22 -8.46 0.80 -0.32
N TYR A 23 -8.91 0.65 -1.57
CA TYR A 23 -9.74 1.67 -2.25
C TYR A 23 -10.98 2.05 -1.45
N LYS A 24 -11.56 1.12 -0.67
CA LYS A 24 -12.73 1.40 0.17
C LYS A 24 -12.42 2.47 1.23
N HIS A 25 -11.26 2.35 1.85
CA HIS A 25 -10.82 3.30 2.88
C HIS A 25 -10.38 4.63 2.29
N VAL A 26 -9.73 4.61 1.12
CA VAL A 26 -9.34 5.83 0.40
C VAL A 26 -10.58 6.59 -0.08
N ALA A 27 -11.62 5.90 -0.54
CA ALA A 27 -12.89 6.54 -0.90
C ALA A 27 -13.56 7.24 0.29
N SER A 28 -13.62 6.58 1.46
CA SER A 28 -14.15 7.20 2.68
C SER A 28 -13.29 8.39 3.16
N LEU A 29 -11.95 8.27 3.07
CA LEU A 29 -11.04 9.38 3.37
C LEU A 29 -11.30 10.58 2.45
N LEU A 30 -11.41 10.33 1.15
CA LEU A 30 -11.71 11.36 0.15
C LEU A 30 -13.06 12.03 0.39
N ALA A 31 -14.10 11.24 0.72
CA ALA A 31 -15.42 11.77 1.05
C ALA A 31 -15.33 12.73 2.25
N TRP A 32 -14.63 12.34 3.30
CA TRP A 32 -14.40 13.20 4.46
C TRP A 32 -13.54 14.44 4.14
N GLN A 33 -12.49 14.32 3.32
CA GLN A 33 -11.67 15.46 2.92
C GLN A 33 -12.45 16.48 2.08
N LEU A 34 -13.39 16.03 1.25
CA LEU A 34 -14.24 16.89 0.41
C LEU A 34 -15.43 17.47 1.19
N HIS A 35 -16.00 16.69 2.11
CA HIS A 35 -17.15 17.06 2.92
C HIS A 35 -16.95 16.67 4.39
N PRO A 36 -16.18 17.45 5.17
CA PRO A 36 -15.78 17.08 6.52
C PRO A 36 -16.95 17.25 7.51
N THR A 37 -17.79 16.21 7.62
CA THR A 37 -18.85 16.12 8.63
C THR A 37 -18.52 15.11 9.71
N ARG A 38 -19.24 15.20 10.83
CA ARG A 38 -19.14 14.22 11.92
C ARG A 38 -19.56 12.83 11.46
N GLU A 39 -20.57 12.73 10.61
CA GLU A 39 -21.01 11.45 10.04
C GLU A 39 -19.88 10.81 9.23
N MET A 40 -19.31 11.54 8.26
CA MET A 40 -18.20 11.05 7.44
C MET A 40 -16.99 10.64 8.27
N TYR A 41 -16.68 11.39 9.34
CA TYR A 41 -15.59 11.06 10.25
C TYR A 41 -15.77 9.71 10.95
N VAL A 42 -17.01 9.36 11.37
CA VAL A 42 -17.29 8.09 12.05
C VAL A 42 -16.99 6.89 11.16
N HIS A 43 -17.18 7.04 9.84
CA HIS A 43 -16.91 6.01 8.85
C HIS A 43 -15.42 5.85 8.51
N LEU A 44 -14.56 6.76 8.95
CA LEU A 44 -13.12 6.59 8.77
C LEU A 44 -12.60 5.44 9.63
N HIS A 45 -11.88 4.53 8.97
CA HIS A 45 -11.08 3.51 9.64
C HIS A 45 -10.11 4.18 10.63
N PRO A 46 -9.86 3.61 11.82
CA PRO A 46 -9.01 4.23 12.84
C PRO A 46 -7.65 4.73 12.32
N ASN A 47 -6.97 3.96 11.48
CA ASN A 47 -5.69 4.36 10.89
C ASN A 47 -5.76 5.57 9.94
N PHE A 48 -6.94 5.87 9.38
CA PHE A 48 -7.12 7.02 8.48
C PHE A 48 -7.65 8.25 9.21
N ARG A 49 -8.10 8.13 10.46
CA ARG A 49 -8.54 9.28 11.26
C ARG A 49 -7.37 10.26 11.44
N PRO A 50 -7.60 11.57 11.30
CA PRO A 50 -6.59 12.60 11.54
C PRO A 50 -5.99 12.48 12.94
N THR A 51 -4.67 12.58 13.03
CA THR A 51 -3.94 12.78 14.30
C THR A 51 -4.13 14.22 14.80
N ALA A 52 -3.70 14.48 16.04
CA ALA A 52 -3.71 15.83 16.59
C ALA A 52 -2.88 16.80 15.73
N LEU A 53 -1.73 16.34 15.21
CA LEU A 53 -0.86 17.14 14.36
C LEU A 53 -1.53 17.47 13.02
N GLN A 54 -2.22 16.50 12.41
CA GLN A 54 -3.00 16.70 11.18
C GLN A 54 -4.14 17.73 11.37
N VAL A 55 -4.65 17.90 12.58
CA VAL A 55 -5.70 18.91 12.85
C VAL A 55 -5.08 20.29 13.13
N SER A 56 -3.84 20.37 13.62
CA SER A 56 -3.20 21.63 14.00
C SER A 56 -2.37 22.28 12.88
N GLU A 57 -1.87 21.50 11.93
CA GLU A 57 -0.92 21.96 10.92
C GLU A 57 -1.53 22.05 9.52
N SER A 58 -0.96 22.93 8.69
CA SER A 58 -1.24 22.95 7.24
C SER A 58 -0.22 22.09 6.52
N TYR A 59 -0.68 21.11 5.76
CA TYR A 59 0.18 20.17 5.04
C TYR A 59 -0.48 19.68 3.75
N PRO A 60 0.29 19.09 2.82
CA PRO A 60 -0.30 18.50 1.63
C PRO A 60 -1.20 17.31 1.98
N ALA A 61 -2.49 17.37 1.65
CA ALA A 61 -3.51 16.31 1.89
C ALA A 61 -3.16 14.92 1.33
N ILE A 62 -2.10 14.84 0.54
CA ILE A 62 -1.48 13.64 0.03
C ILE A 62 -0.90 12.78 1.16
N ILE A 63 -0.44 13.39 2.23
CA ILE A 63 0.10 12.68 3.39
C ILE A 63 -0.98 11.81 4.04
N ASP A 64 -2.26 12.20 3.97
CA ASP A 64 -3.38 11.47 4.59
C ASP A 64 -3.59 10.06 4.05
N TRP A 65 -3.08 9.79 2.84
CA TRP A 65 -3.22 8.49 2.17
C TRP A 65 -2.22 7.45 2.68
N CYS A 66 -1.20 7.86 3.46
CA CYS A 66 -0.33 6.91 4.14
C CYS A 66 -1.11 6.16 5.23
N LEU A 67 -0.95 4.83 5.26
CA LEU A 67 -1.75 3.91 6.07
C LEU A 67 -1.39 3.96 7.57
N LEU A 68 -0.25 4.54 7.91
CA LEU A 68 0.34 4.50 9.25
C LEU A 68 0.33 5.92 9.85
N PRO A 69 -0.49 6.18 10.90
CA PRO A 69 -0.62 7.51 11.50
C PRO A 69 0.70 8.13 11.94
N SER A 70 1.58 7.35 12.55
CA SER A 70 2.88 7.83 13.02
C SER A 70 3.81 8.23 11.87
N VAL A 71 3.73 7.56 10.72
CA VAL A 71 4.49 7.95 9.52
C VAL A 71 3.92 9.24 8.92
N ARG A 72 2.60 9.46 8.95
CA ARG A 72 1.98 10.73 8.52
C ARG A 72 2.51 11.91 9.31
N ASP A 73 2.58 11.77 10.64
CA ASP A 73 3.09 12.84 11.50
C ASP A 73 4.54 13.17 11.17
N ARG A 74 5.38 12.16 10.92
CA ARG A 74 6.76 12.37 10.46
C ARG A 74 6.82 13.10 9.12
N LEU A 75 6.02 12.68 8.13
CA LEU A 75 5.95 13.36 6.84
C LEU A 75 5.55 14.84 6.98
N ILE A 76 4.61 15.15 7.87
CA ILE A 76 4.20 16.55 8.14
C ILE A 76 5.38 17.34 8.71
N LEU A 77 6.06 16.79 9.72
CA LEU A 77 7.15 17.49 10.42
C LEU A 77 8.41 17.67 9.57
N THR A 78 8.71 16.74 8.65
CA THR A 78 10.02 16.74 7.96
C THR A 78 9.93 16.94 6.45
N CYS A 79 8.80 16.64 5.82
CA CYS A 79 8.68 16.57 4.36
C CYS A 79 7.51 17.35 3.77
N ALA A 80 6.68 18.03 4.56
CA ALA A 80 5.52 18.77 4.05
C ALA A 80 5.87 19.83 3.00
N ALA A 81 7.04 20.47 3.13
CA ALA A 81 7.55 21.47 2.18
C ALA A 81 8.54 20.88 1.15
N ASN A 82 8.73 19.55 1.12
CA ASN A 82 9.69 18.91 0.23
C ASN A 82 9.11 18.81 -1.19
N SER A 83 9.84 19.34 -2.18
CA SER A 83 9.46 19.29 -3.60
C SER A 83 9.39 17.86 -4.15
N ARG A 84 9.98 16.89 -3.45
CA ARG A 84 9.99 15.46 -3.81
C ARG A 84 9.01 14.61 -3.00
N LEU A 85 8.04 15.22 -2.34
CA LEU A 85 7.06 14.50 -1.51
C LEU A 85 6.38 13.35 -2.28
N ASP A 86 6.08 13.54 -3.57
CA ASP A 86 5.49 12.48 -4.40
C ASP A 86 6.38 11.24 -4.51
N ASP A 87 7.71 11.40 -4.66
CA ASP A 87 8.66 10.28 -4.68
C ASP A 87 8.61 9.52 -3.35
N VAL A 88 8.61 10.26 -2.24
CA VAL A 88 8.59 9.68 -0.88
C VAL A 88 7.33 8.85 -0.68
N ILE A 89 6.17 9.38 -1.06
CA ILE A 89 4.91 8.66 -0.97
C ILE A 89 4.92 7.39 -1.82
N LEU A 90 5.41 7.46 -3.07
CA LEU A 90 5.52 6.28 -3.93
C LEU A 90 6.43 5.22 -3.30
N ASP A 91 7.55 5.62 -2.73
CA ASP A 91 8.45 4.69 -2.06
C ASP A 91 7.85 4.11 -0.77
N ILE A 92 7.08 4.88 0.00
CA ILE A 92 6.31 4.34 1.15
C ILE A 92 5.33 3.26 0.67
N SER A 93 4.67 3.48 -0.45
CA SER A 93 3.71 2.50 -0.99
C SER A 93 4.36 1.16 -1.36
N HIS A 94 5.62 1.18 -1.83
CA HIS A 94 6.40 -0.05 -2.06
C HIS A 94 6.92 -0.69 -0.78
N ALA A 95 7.13 0.10 0.27
CA ALA A 95 7.69 -0.36 1.52
C ALA A 95 6.68 -1.08 2.42
N TYR A 96 5.38 -1.07 2.09
CA TYR A 96 4.40 -1.87 2.83
C TYR A 96 4.70 -3.36 2.70
N CYS A 97 4.74 -4.04 3.83
CA CYS A 97 5.03 -5.46 3.94
C CYS A 97 4.18 -6.11 5.04
N VAL A 98 4.18 -7.44 5.07
CA VAL A 98 3.49 -8.23 6.10
C VAL A 98 4.49 -9.18 6.75
N GLU A 99 4.49 -9.21 8.08
CA GLU A 99 5.30 -10.14 8.87
C GLU A 99 4.71 -11.55 8.84
N ALA A 100 5.58 -12.56 8.75
CA ALA A 100 5.18 -13.95 8.67
C ALA A 100 6.32 -14.90 9.08
N ASP A 101 5.95 -16.16 9.33
CA ASP A 101 6.92 -17.25 9.32
C ASP A 101 7.22 -17.65 7.87
N LEU A 102 8.41 -17.27 7.40
CA LEU A 102 8.86 -17.49 6.02
C LEU A 102 8.93 -18.98 5.66
N SER A 103 9.10 -19.86 6.65
CA SER A 103 9.13 -21.31 6.44
C SER A 103 7.78 -21.90 6.02
N THR A 104 6.71 -21.12 6.16
CA THR A 104 5.37 -21.43 5.65
C THR A 104 5.16 -20.98 4.21
N LEU A 105 6.07 -20.16 3.67
CA LEU A 105 6.00 -19.61 2.31
C LEU A 105 7.04 -20.24 1.39
N VAL A 106 8.24 -20.51 1.90
CA VAL A 106 9.34 -21.10 1.12
C VAL A 106 10.02 -22.25 1.89
N ALA A 107 10.28 -23.35 1.20
CA ALA A 107 10.81 -24.59 1.78
C ALA A 107 12.31 -24.48 2.13
N THR A 108 13.02 -23.53 1.51
CA THR A 108 14.43 -23.23 1.79
C THR A 108 14.65 -22.53 3.13
N ALA A 109 13.60 -21.97 3.74
CA ALA A 109 13.73 -21.30 5.04
C ALA A 109 13.71 -22.33 6.19
N PRO A 110 14.65 -22.25 7.15
CA PRO A 110 14.62 -23.08 8.36
C PRO A 110 13.30 -22.92 9.14
N ARG A 111 12.84 -23.96 9.84
CA ARG A 111 11.58 -23.89 10.62
C ARG A 111 11.86 -23.66 12.11
N PRO A 112 11.26 -22.64 12.76
CA PRO A 112 10.58 -21.46 12.19
C PRO A 112 11.57 -20.34 11.80
N THR A 113 11.22 -19.53 10.78
CA THR A 113 12.02 -18.34 10.38
C THR A 113 11.13 -17.10 10.37
N PRO A 114 11.16 -16.27 11.42
CA PRO A 114 10.48 -14.98 11.43
C PRO A 114 11.06 -14.04 10.36
N GLY A 115 10.17 -13.39 9.62
CA GLY A 115 10.53 -12.43 8.60
C GLY A 115 9.33 -11.70 8.05
N PHE A 116 9.51 -11.07 6.90
CA PHE A 116 8.45 -10.33 6.24
C PHE A 116 8.53 -10.44 4.72
N VAL A 117 7.41 -10.16 4.06
CA VAL A 117 7.29 -10.16 2.60
C VAL A 117 6.72 -8.82 2.14
N GLY A 118 7.33 -8.23 1.13
CA GLY A 118 6.82 -7.01 0.50
C GLY A 118 5.44 -7.24 -0.12
N LEU A 119 4.50 -6.34 0.16
CA LEU A 119 3.16 -6.40 -0.42
C LEU A 119 3.22 -6.24 -1.94
N TRP A 120 4.01 -5.26 -2.39
CA TRP A 120 4.22 -4.99 -3.81
C TRP A 120 4.88 -6.17 -4.54
N ASP A 121 5.85 -6.82 -3.91
CA ASP A 121 6.55 -7.99 -4.47
C ASP A 121 5.58 -9.15 -4.76
N VAL A 122 4.65 -9.41 -3.83
CA VAL A 122 3.61 -10.44 -4.02
C VAL A 122 2.64 -10.02 -5.11
N ILE A 123 2.17 -8.77 -5.09
CA ILE A 123 1.16 -8.28 -6.04
C ILE A 123 1.66 -8.32 -7.48
N GLN A 124 2.89 -7.89 -7.73
CA GLN A 124 3.49 -7.99 -9.06
C GLN A 124 3.62 -9.43 -9.53
N ALA A 125 4.00 -10.34 -8.63
CA ALA A 125 4.12 -11.76 -8.96
C ALA A 125 2.76 -12.41 -9.29
N MET A 126 1.63 -11.88 -8.80
CA MET A 126 0.29 -12.39 -9.15
C MET A 126 -0.09 -12.13 -10.62
N GLY A 127 0.57 -11.20 -11.30
CA GLY A 127 0.29 -10.80 -12.68
C GLY A 127 -1.12 -10.22 -12.89
N ASP A 128 -1.45 -9.94 -14.15
CA ASP A 128 -2.75 -9.39 -14.58
C ASP A 128 -3.76 -10.49 -14.98
N ASP A 129 -3.33 -11.76 -15.07
CA ASP A 129 -4.14 -12.82 -15.69
C ASP A 129 -5.28 -13.32 -14.78
N ASP A 130 -6.51 -12.96 -15.13
CA ASP A 130 -7.77 -13.55 -14.64
C ASP A 130 -7.96 -15.01 -15.12
N ASP A 131 -6.91 -15.84 -15.10
CA ASP A 131 -7.05 -17.27 -15.34
C ASP A 131 -7.52 -17.94 -14.04
N ASP A 132 -8.76 -17.60 -13.66
CA ASP A 132 -9.58 -18.27 -12.64
C ASP A 132 -10.08 -19.64 -13.15
N ASN A 133 -9.67 -20.07 -14.36
CA ASN A 133 -10.08 -21.30 -15.03
C ASN A 133 -9.02 -22.41 -14.96
N ASN A 134 -8.43 -22.66 -13.79
CA ASN A 134 -7.85 -23.97 -13.50
C ASN A 134 -8.08 -24.35 -12.03
N ASP A 135 -9.28 -24.90 -11.78
CA ASP A 135 -9.41 -25.93 -10.77
C ASP A 135 -8.42 -27.07 -11.10
N ASP A 136 -7.69 -27.53 -10.08
CA ASP A 136 -6.79 -28.69 -10.07
C ASP A 136 -5.48 -28.63 -10.87
N ALA A 137 -4.44 -28.10 -10.23
CA ALA A 137 -3.15 -28.80 -10.21
C ALA A 137 -2.61 -28.83 -8.77
N ASP A 138 -2.49 -30.04 -8.23
CA ASP A 138 -1.95 -30.45 -6.92
C ASP A 138 -0.44 -30.11 -6.73
N ILE A 139 0.11 -29.19 -7.55
CA ILE A 139 1.55 -28.91 -7.67
C ILE A 139 1.95 -27.59 -6.99
N ASP A 140 1.03 -26.62 -6.86
CA ASP A 140 1.36 -25.28 -6.32
C ASP A 140 1.10 -25.11 -4.81
N VAL A 141 1.44 -26.11 -3.99
CA VAL A 141 1.21 -26.04 -2.54
C VAL A 141 2.33 -25.22 -1.86
N LEU A 142 1.96 -24.24 -1.02
CA LEU A 142 2.93 -23.59 -0.14
C LEU A 142 3.38 -24.56 0.97
N PRO A 143 4.67 -24.61 1.32
CA PRO A 143 5.72 -23.67 0.94
C PRO A 143 6.32 -23.93 -0.46
N ALA A 144 6.56 -22.86 -1.21
CA ALA A 144 7.22 -22.92 -2.52
C ALA A 144 8.65 -23.47 -2.39
N PRO A 145 9.20 -24.16 -3.42
CA PRO A 145 10.55 -24.74 -3.36
C PRO A 145 11.65 -23.72 -3.06
N SER A 146 11.49 -22.47 -3.49
CA SER A 146 12.43 -21.38 -3.27
C SER A 146 11.73 -20.02 -3.39
N PRO A 147 12.36 -18.91 -2.97
CA PRO A 147 11.85 -17.56 -3.26
C PRO A 147 11.67 -17.33 -4.76
N ALA A 148 12.59 -17.84 -5.59
CA ALA A 148 12.48 -17.72 -7.05
C ALA A 148 11.18 -18.34 -7.58
N ALA A 149 10.84 -19.55 -7.12
CA ALA A 149 9.62 -20.22 -7.52
C ALA A 149 8.36 -19.47 -7.03
N LEU A 150 8.40 -18.93 -5.80
CA LEU A 150 7.29 -18.17 -5.23
C LEU A 150 6.94 -16.94 -6.08
N PHE A 151 7.94 -16.15 -6.49
CA PHE A 151 7.73 -14.90 -7.22
C PHE A 151 7.66 -15.07 -8.74
N ALA A 152 8.02 -16.24 -9.28
CA ALA A 152 7.88 -16.56 -10.70
C ALA A 152 6.51 -17.16 -11.06
N SER A 153 5.75 -17.69 -10.08
CA SER A 153 4.45 -18.32 -10.30
C SER A 153 3.31 -17.45 -9.77
N PRO A 154 2.42 -16.93 -10.64
CA PRO A 154 1.21 -16.22 -10.25
C PRO A 154 0.32 -16.98 -9.27
N ALA A 155 0.19 -18.30 -9.45
CA ALA A 155 -0.61 -19.15 -8.59
C ALA A 155 -0.04 -19.22 -7.16
N LEU A 156 1.29 -19.39 -7.03
CA LEU A 156 1.97 -19.40 -5.72
C LEU A 156 1.90 -18.02 -5.04
N ALA A 157 2.07 -16.94 -5.81
CA ALA A 157 1.93 -15.57 -5.30
C ALA A 157 0.51 -15.30 -4.76
N ARG A 158 -0.55 -15.70 -5.48
CA ARG A 158 -1.95 -15.58 -5.02
C ARG A 158 -2.22 -16.41 -3.76
N ARG A 159 -1.62 -17.59 -3.65
CA ARG A 159 -1.71 -18.43 -2.44
C ARG A 159 -0.99 -17.77 -1.26
N ALA A 160 0.17 -17.15 -1.48
CA ALA A 160 0.89 -16.41 -0.45
C ALA A 160 0.10 -15.16 -0.01
N PHE A 161 -0.46 -14.40 -0.95
CA PHE A 161 -1.32 -13.25 -0.68
C PHE A 161 -2.48 -13.63 0.26
N ARG A 162 -3.20 -14.71 -0.06
CA ARG A 162 -4.29 -15.24 0.77
C ARG A 162 -3.81 -15.73 2.14
N ARG A 163 -2.68 -16.45 2.20
CA ARG A 163 -2.12 -16.98 3.45
C ARG A 163 -1.67 -15.86 4.39
N LEU A 164 -1.09 -14.80 3.83
CA LEU A 164 -0.64 -13.61 4.55
C LEU A 164 -1.80 -12.68 4.91
N ARG A 165 -3.02 -12.97 4.46
CA ARG A 165 -4.22 -12.17 4.73
C ARG A 165 -4.01 -10.70 4.33
N MET A 166 -3.32 -10.49 3.20
CA MET A 166 -3.03 -9.15 2.66
C MET A 166 -4.31 -8.39 2.22
N ASP A 167 -5.45 -9.08 2.17
CA ASP A 167 -6.80 -8.55 1.96
C ASP A 167 -7.57 -8.21 3.25
N ALA A 168 -7.05 -8.60 4.42
CA ALA A 168 -7.75 -8.47 5.71
C ALA A 168 -7.74 -7.06 6.31
N GLY A 169 -7.13 -6.09 5.61
CA GLY A 169 -7.16 -4.68 5.96
C GLY A 169 -5.85 -4.18 6.59
N LEU A 170 -5.88 -2.92 7.02
CA LEU A 170 -4.67 -2.13 7.32
C LEU A 170 -3.87 -2.60 8.54
N GLY A 171 -4.47 -3.41 9.41
CA GLY A 171 -3.84 -3.84 10.67
C GLY A 171 -2.70 -4.83 10.51
N VAL A 172 -2.54 -5.47 9.34
CA VAL A 172 -1.45 -6.43 9.08
C VAL A 172 -0.22 -5.80 8.43
N PHE A 173 -0.34 -4.55 7.97
CA PHE A 173 0.75 -3.89 7.26
C PHE A 173 1.78 -3.30 8.21
N ARG A 174 3.03 -3.57 7.89
CA ARG A 174 4.24 -2.99 8.47
C ARG A 174 5.00 -2.23 7.40
N LEU A 175 6.00 -1.46 7.82
CA LEU A 175 6.94 -0.80 6.92
C LEU A 175 8.27 -1.54 6.92
N ASP A 176 8.79 -1.79 5.71
CA ASP A 176 10.12 -2.33 5.51
C ASP A 176 11.20 -1.35 6.03
N PRO A 177 12.07 -1.78 6.97
CA PRO A 177 13.12 -0.92 7.51
C PRO A 177 14.06 -0.32 6.46
N ALA A 178 14.23 -0.96 5.30
CA ALA A 178 15.05 -0.44 4.21
C ALA A 178 14.54 0.93 3.69
N PHE A 179 13.26 1.25 3.88
CA PHE A 179 12.70 2.56 3.57
C PHE A 179 13.45 3.69 4.31
N PHE A 180 13.76 3.50 5.60
CA PHE A 180 14.45 4.50 6.41
C PHE A 180 15.95 4.57 6.14
N ALA A 181 16.54 3.55 5.51
CA ALA A 181 17.89 3.68 4.99
C ALA A 181 17.95 4.71 3.85
N LYS A 182 16.87 4.85 3.08
CA LYS A 182 16.73 5.85 2.01
C LYS A 182 16.28 7.21 2.53
N TYR A 183 15.39 7.23 3.52
CA TYR A 183 14.83 8.44 4.13
C TYR A 183 15.07 8.47 5.66
N PRO A 184 16.33 8.64 6.10
CA PRO A 184 16.68 8.58 7.52
C PRO A 184 15.99 9.65 8.36
N GLU A 185 15.65 10.80 7.78
CA GLU A 185 14.93 11.90 8.43
C GLU A 185 13.51 11.53 8.86
N LEU A 186 12.89 10.55 8.20
CA LEU A 186 11.55 10.08 8.52
C LEU A 186 11.54 9.13 9.72
N TYR A 187 12.69 8.54 10.07
CA TYR A 187 12.77 7.60 11.18
C TYR A 187 12.57 8.31 12.52
N SER A 188 11.81 7.69 13.41
CA SER A 188 11.79 8.01 14.84
C SER A 188 11.66 6.71 15.66
N PRO A 189 12.14 6.68 16.91
CA PRO A 189 11.97 5.52 17.79
C PRO A 189 10.51 5.10 17.99
N GLU A 190 9.57 6.05 17.89
CA GLU A 190 8.13 5.83 17.99
C GLU A 190 7.56 5.01 16.82
N LEU A 191 8.31 4.88 15.72
CA LEU A 191 7.94 4.03 14.58
C LEU A 191 8.28 2.55 14.79
N ALA A 192 9.01 2.18 15.86
CA ALA A 192 9.49 0.80 16.05
C ALA A 192 8.36 -0.24 15.95
N ASP A 193 7.17 0.08 16.48
CA ASP A 193 6.01 -0.82 16.48
C ASP A 193 5.36 -1.01 15.11
N VAL A 194 5.67 -0.16 14.12
CA VAL A 194 5.15 -0.27 12.75
C VAL A 194 6.17 -0.81 11.76
N LEU A 195 7.41 -1.03 12.19
CA LEU A 195 8.45 -1.65 11.36
C LEU A 195 8.29 -3.15 11.31
N ALA A 196 8.62 -3.74 10.17
CA ALA A 196 8.73 -5.19 10.06
C ALA A 196 10.03 -5.69 10.70
N ALA A 197 9.93 -6.85 11.34
CA ALA A 197 11.04 -7.55 11.97
C ALA A 197 11.41 -8.84 11.23
N GLY A 198 12.69 -9.25 11.37
CA GLY A 198 13.21 -10.50 10.83
C GLY A 198 13.76 -10.38 9.41
N ALA A 199 13.89 -11.53 8.72
CA ALA A 199 14.48 -11.58 7.39
C ALA A 199 13.49 -11.11 6.31
N ALA A 200 13.96 -10.33 5.34
CA ALA A 200 13.14 -9.95 4.19
C ALA A 200 13.13 -11.09 3.15
N LEU A 201 11.95 -11.61 2.82
CA LEU A 201 11.77 -12.52 1.70
C LEU A 201 11.59 -11.70 0.42
N ARG A 202 12.59 -11.78 -0.48
CA ARG A 202 12.63 -10.99 -1.71
C ARG A 202 12.63 -11.87 -2.95
N PRO A 203 12.13 -11.36 -4.08
CA PRO A 203 12.36 -11.97 -5.38
C PRO A 203 13.86 -11.98 -5.73
N PRO A 204 14.35 -13.02 -6.43
CA PRO A 204 15.73 -13.06 -6.89
C PRO A 204 15.94 -12.13 -8.09
N GLY A 205 16.94 -11.24 -7.98
CA GLY A 205 17.25 -10.22 -9.00
C GLY A 205 17.16 -8.81 -8.42
N GLU A 206 17.85 -7.85 -9.04
CA GLU A 206 17.84 -6.46 -8.60
C GLU A 206 16.48 -5.82 -8.89
N ALA A 207 15.76 -5.52 -7.80
CA ALA A 207 14.68 -4.55 -7.66
C ALA A 207 13.71 -4.41 -8.85
N TRP A 208 12.52 -5.00 -8.70
CA TRP A 208 11.41 -4.77 -9.61
C TRP A 208 11.10 -3.28 -9.79
N THR A 209 10.50 -2.99 -10.95
CA THR A 209 9.98 -1.70 -11.39
C THR A 209 9.32 -0.96 -10.24
N ARG A 210 9.99 0.10 -9.77
CA ARG A 210 9.32 1.17 -9.02
C ARG A 210 8.06 1.52 -9.80
N LEU A 211 6.94 1.77 -9.11
CA LEU A 211 5.83 2.55 -9.64
C LEU A 211 6.44 3.64 -10.51
N PRO A 212 6.10 3.69 -11.82
CA PRO A 212 6.80 4.55 -12.74
C PRO A 212 6.78 5.98 -12.20
N PRO A 213 7.91 6.70 -12.31
CA PRO A 213 8.04 8.03 -11.74
C PRO A 213 6.86 8.91 -12.19
N PRO A 214 6.39 9.84 -11.35
CA PRO A 214 5.31 10.76 -11.72
C PRO A 214 5.62 11.35 -13.10
N PRO A 215 4.62 11.44 -14.01
CA PRO A 215 4.90 11.95 -15.34
C PRO A 215 5.39 13.41 -15.20
N GLU A 216 6.30 13.85 -16.06
CA GLU A 216 6.87 15.21 -16.00
C GLU A 216 5.79 16.30 -16.13
N GLY A 217 4.59 15.95 -16.63
CA GLY A 217 3.43 16.83 -16.69
C GLY A 217 2.13 16.14 -16.30
N VAL A 218 1.20 16.94 -15.75
CA VAL A 218 -0.16 16.48 -15.46
C VAL A 218 -0.94 16.35 -16.76
N GLU A 219 -1.16 15.13 -17.23
CA GLU A 219 -1.97 14.88 -18.42
C GLU A 219 -3.44 15.31 -18.19
N ILE A 220 -4.04 15.98 -19.18
CA ILE A 220 -5.42 16.48 -19.09
C ILE A 220 -6.45 15.36 -18.88
N GLY A 221 -6.18 14.16 -19.40
CA GLY A 221 -7.01 12.96 -19.19
C GLY A 221 -7.15 12.61 -17.72
N THR A 222 -6.04 12.64 -16.97
CA THR A 222 -6.08 12.35 -15.54
C THR A 222 -6.71 13.47 -14.73
N VAL A 223 -6.59 14.74 -15.15
CA VAL A 223 -7.33 15.84 -14.48
C VAL A 223 -8.83 15.60 -14.60
N ARG A 224 -9.30 15.17 -15.78
CA ARG A 224 -10.70 14.79 -15.97
C ARG A 224 -11.08 13.60 -15.11
N LEU A 225 -10.26 12.56 -15.06
CA LEU A 225 -10.51 11.38 -14.23
C LEU A 225 -10.59 11.74 -12.74
N TYR A 226 -9.70 12.62 -12.26
CA TYR A 226 -9.74 13.14 -10.89
C TYR A 226 -11.03 13.89 -10.61
N ARG A 227 -11.45 14.75 -11.54
CA ARG A 227 -12.70 15.48 -11.44
C ARG A 227 -13.90 14.53 -11.40
N HIS A 228 -13.92 13.52 -12.26
CA HIS A 228 -14.97 12.49 -12.24
C HIS A 228 -15.00 11.70 -10.94
N LEU A 229 -13.83 11.33 -10.37
CA LEU A 229 -13.82 10.69 -9.05
C LEU A 229 -14.37 11.62 -7.98
N ALA A 230 -13.91 12.88 -7.94
CA ALA A 230 -14.39 13.85 -6.95
C ALA A 230 -15.90 14.06 -7.07
N ASP A 231 -16.42 14.21 -8.28
CA ASP A 231 -17.86 14.32 -8.55
C ASP A 231 -18.60 13.05 -8.11
N TRP A 232 -18.07 11.86 -8.41
CA TRP A 232 -18.67 10.59 -7.97
C TRP A 232 -18.69 10.45 -6.45
N VAL A 233 -17.59 10.77 -5.76
CA VAL A 233 -17.51 10.73 -4.30
C VAL A 233 -18.55 11.67 -3.69
N VAL A 234 -18.67 12.90 -4.20
CA VAL A 234 -19.67 13.84 -3.67
C VAL A 234 -21.10 13.36 -3.93
N ASN A 235 -21.43 12.95 -5.16
CA ASN A 235 -22.83 12.66 -5.52
C ASN A 235 -23.32 11.25 -5.17
N VAL A 236 -22.41 10.31 -4.89
CA VAL A 236 -22.77 8.91 -4.62
C VAL A 236 -22.40 8.54 -3.18
N VAL A 237 -21.17 8.87 -2.76
CA VAL A 237 -20.72 8.53 -1.40
C VAL A 237 -21.34 9.52 -0.40
N CYS A 238 -21.30 10.83 -0.65
CA CYS A 238 -21.85 11.78 0.34
C CYS A 238 -23.39 11.84 0.37
N ASP A 239 -24.09 11.51 -0.73
CA ASP A 239 -25.56 11.63 -0.86
C ASP A 239 -26.34 10.32 -0.62
N GLU A 240 -25.68 9.16 -0.57
CA GLU A 240 -26.36 7.91 -0.19
C GLU A 240 -26.79 7.95 1.29
N PRO A 241 -28.06 7.63 1.63
CA PRO A 241 -28.45 7.42 3.01
C PRO A 241 -27.81 6.12 3.51
N TRP A 242 -26.79 6.27 4.34
CA TRP A 242 -26.02 5.20 4.98
C TRP A 242 -26.79 4.44 6.05
#